data_AF-A0A961Q163-F1
#
_entry.id   AF-A0A961Q163-F1
#
_cell.length_a   1.000
_cell.length_b   1.000
_cell.length_c   1.000
_cell.angle_alpha   90.00
_cell.angle_beta   90.00
_cell.angle_gamma   90.00
#
_symmetry.space_group_name_H-M   'P 1'
#
loop_
_entity.id
_entity.type
_entity.pdbx_description
1 polymer ?
#
loop_
_entity_poly.entity_id
_entity_poly.type
_entity_poly.pdbx_seq_one_letter_code
_entity_poly.pdbx_strand_id
1 'polypeptide(L)' 'MSLNPPDLRPDRAPEPRTSEPPRPGQPRVGMVSLGCPKALVDSERILTRLRAEGYAISPDYAGAE' A
#
# COMPACT_ATOMS: atom_id res chain seq x y z
N MET A 1 -17.28 -31.20 -16.14
CA MET A 1 -16.56 -30.12 -16.86
C MET A 1 -15.69 -29.40 -15.85
N SER A 2 -14.37 -29.43 -16.01
CA SER A 2 -13.44 -28.74 -15.12
C SER A 2 -13.59 -27.24 -15.35
N LEU A 3 -14.15 -26.52 -14.38
CA LEU A 3 -14.17 -25.06 -14.42
C LEU A 3 -12.73 -24.57 -14.27
N ASN A 4 -12.30 -23.65 -15.15
CA ASN A 4 -10.99 -23.02 -15.02
C ASN A 4 -10.87 -22.38 -13.62
N PRO A 5 -9.81 -22.68 -12.86
CA PRO A 5 -9.66 -22.16 -11.51
C PRO A 5 -9.65 -20.62 -11.53
N PRO A 6 -10.28 -19.99 -10.53
CA PRO A 6 -10.58 -18.57 -10.52
C PRO A 6 -9.35 -17.68 -10.69
N ASP A 7 -8.17 -18.16 -10.28
CA ASP A 7 -6.90 -17.41 -10.24
C ASP A 7 -6.17 -17.34 -11.58
N LEU A 8 -6.58 -18.14 -12.58
CA LEU A 8 -5.99 -18.16 -13.93
C LEU A 8 -6.82 -17.39 -14.96
N ARG A 9 -7.81 -16.63 -14.50
CA ARG A 9 -8.70 -15.85 -15.36
C ARG A 9 -8.00 -14.58 -15.85
N PRO A 10 -7.73 -14.43 -17.17
CA PRO A 10 -7.06 -13.23 -17.71
C PRO A 10 -7.88 -11.94 -17.52
N ASP A 11 -9.19 -12.09 -17.32
CA ASP A 11 -10.17 -11.04 -17.05
C ASP A 11 -10.15 -10.53 -15.60
N ARG A 12 -9.49 -11.26 -14.69
CA ARG A 12 -9.35 -10.82 -13.30
C ARG A 12 -8.06 -10.04 -13.13
N ALA A 13 -8.20 -8.80 -12.68
CA ALA A 13 -7.06 -8.06 -12.16
C ALA A 13 -6.45 -8.83 -10.98
N PRO A 14 -5.12 -8.99 -10.93
CA PRO A 14 -4.47 -9.58 -9.76
C PRO A 14 -4.77 -8.74 -8.52
N GLU A 15 -4.78 -9.38 -7.36
CA GLU A 15 -4.97 -8.66 -6.10
C GLU A 15 -3.91 -7.56 -5.96
N PRO A 16 -4.31 -6.35 -5.52
CA PRO A 16 -3.39 -5.24 -5.38
C PRO A 16 -2.32 -5.59 -4.35
N ARG A 17 -1.04 -5.53 -4.77
CA ARG A 17 0.13 -5.76 -3.92
C ARG A 17 0.37 -4.54 -3.04
N THR A 18 -0.45 -4.37 -2.00
CA THR A 18 -0.31 -3.26 -1.03
C THR A 18 0.66 -3.58 0.10
N SER A 19 1.04 -4.85 0.26
CA SER A 19 1.85 -5.38 1.36
C SER A 19 3.22 -5.90 0.89
N GLU A 20 3.88 -5.18 -0.01
CA GLU A 20 5.25 -5.52 -0.40
C GLU A 20 6.19 -5.31 0.81
N PRO A 21 7.01 -6.31 1.21
CA PRO A 21 7.99 -6.10 2.27
C PRO A 21 9.00 -5.04 1.84
N PRO A 22 9.52 -4.22 2.77
CA PRO A 22 10.54 -3.23 2.44
C PRO A 22 11.78 -3.93 1.89
N ARG A 23 12.43 -3.27 0.93
CA ARG A 23 13.73 -3.72 0.42
C ARG A 23 14.83 -3.39 1.45
N PRO A 24 15.97 -4.10 1.45
CA PRO A 24 17.09 -3.78 2.31
C PRO A 24 17.53 -2.32 2.13
N GLY A 25 17.62 -1.56 3.23
CA GLY A 25 17.99 -0.13 3.21
C GLY A 25 16.86 0.83 2.83
N GLN A 26 15.64 0.35 2.61
CA GLN A 26 14.48 1.20 2.34
C GLN A 26 13.92 1.78 3.65
N PRO A 27 13.89 3.12 3.82
CA PRO A 27 13.29 3.75 4.99
C PRO A 27 11.77 3.52 5.02
N ARG A 28 11.18 3.43 6.21
CA ARG A 28 9.80 2.96 6.37
C ARG A 28 8.94 3.91 7.19
N VAL A 29 7.87 4.41 6.59
CA VAL A 29 7.02 5.45 7.20
C VAL A 29 5.64 4.91 7.55
N GLY A 30 5.14 5.27 8.72
CA GLY A 30 3.75 5.08 9.14
C GLY A 30 3.00 6.40 9.12
N MET A 31 1.70 6.36 8.80
CA MET A 31 0.85 7.55 8.78
C MET A 31 -0.35 7.36 9.72
N VAL A 32 -0.64 8.37 10.54
CA VAL A 32 -1.84 8.41 11.38
C VAL A 32 -2.64 9.66 11.02
N SER A 33 -3.92 9.46 10.67
CA SER A 33 -4.87 10.57 10.53
C SER A 33 -5.54 10.86 11.88
N LEU A 34 -5.58 12.12 12.28
CA LEU A 34 -6.25 12.57 13.52
C LEU A 34 -7.73 12.94 13.30
N GLY A 35 -8.30 12.63 12.12
CA GLY A 35 -9.75 12.76 11.89
C GLY A 35 -10.23 14.08 11.28
N CYS A 36 -9.41 14.79 10.51
CA CYS A 36 -9.86 15.96 9.75
C CYS A 36 -10.45 15.54 8.39
N PRO A 37 -11.77 15.68 8.14
CA PRO A 37 -12.37 15.28 6.87
C PRO A 37 -11.82 16.06 5.67
N LYS A 38 -11.28 17.26 5.89
CA LYS A 38 -10.63 18.06 4.84
C LYS A 38 -9.25 17.51 4.41
N ALA A 39 -8.63 16.65 5.22
CA ALA A 39 -7.27 16.16 5.00
C ALA A 39 -7.19 14.75 4.39
N LEU A 40 -8.34 14.14 4.04
CA LEU A 40 -8.37 12.78 3.49
C LEU A 40 -7.60 12.70 2.17
N VAL A 41 -7.91 13.58 1.23
CA VAL A 41 -7.24 13.63 -0.09
C VAL A 41 -5.77 13.99 0.05
N ASP A 42 -5.43 14.86 0.99
CA ASP A 42 -4.02 15.22 1.25
C ASP A 42 -3.23 14.02 1.78
N SER A 43 -3.85 13.19 2.62
CA SER A 43 -3.22 11.97 3.14
C SER A 43 -2.90 10.97 2.04
N GLU A 44 -3.81 10.77 1.10
CA GLU A 44 -3.58 9.91 -0.07
C GLU A 44 -2.46 10.45 -0.97
N ARG A 45 -2.40 11.78 -1.18
CA ARG A 45 -1.34 12.44 -1.95
C ARG A 45 0.03 12.28 -1.29
N ILE A 46 0.12 12.46 0.02
CA ILE A 46 1.35 12.27 0.80
C ILE A 46 1.86 10.83 0.66
N LEU A 47 1.00 9.83 0.89
CA LEU A 47 1.38 8.42 0.79
C LEU A 47 1.82 8.04 -0.63
N THR A 48 1.15 8.57 -1.64
CA THR A 48 1.52 8.35 -3.05
C THR A 48 2.89 8.93 -3.35
N ARG A 49 3.17 10.14 -2.85
CA ARG A 49 4.47 10.80 -3.04
C ARG A 49 5.61 10.04 -2.38
N LEU A 50 5.42 9.62 -1.12
CA LEU A 50 6.42 8.84 -0.37
C LEU A 50 6.72 7.51 -1.06
N ARG A 51 5.70 6.81 -1.59
CA ARG A 51 5.93 5.62 -2.42
C ARG A 51 6.77 5.90 -3.66
N ALA A 52 6.49 7.00 -4.36
CA ALA A 52 7.22 7.38 -5.57
C ALA A 52 8.68 7.74 -5.28
N GLU A 53 8.96 8.28 -4.10
CA GLU A 53 10.32 8.55 -3.61
C GLU A 53 11.03 7.30 -3.09
N GLY A 54 10.33 6.16 -3.04
CA GLY A 54 10.91 4.88 -2.67
C GLY A 54 10.81 4.57 -1.19
N TYR A 55 9.96 5.23 -0.41
CA TYR A 55 9.69 4.83 0.97
C TYR A 55 8.78 3.60 1.03
N ALA A 56 9.02 2.71 2.00
CA ALA A 56 8.10 1.66 2.36
C ALA A 56 7.01 2.21 3.30
N ILE A 57 5.76 1.78 3.12
CA ILE A 57 4.65 2.24 3.97
C ILE A 57 4.33 1.14 4.99
N SER A 58 4.42 1.47 6.27
CA SER A 58 4.00 0.59 7.35
C SER A 58 2.48 0.68 7.56
N PRO A 59 1.76 -0.46 7.67
CA PRO A 59 0.34 -0.45 8.05
C PRO A 59 0.15 -0.13 9.54
N ASP A 60 1.18 -0.32 10.36
CA ASP A 60 1.13 -0.18 11.82
C ASP A 60 2.16 0.82 12.32
N TYR A 61 1.85 1.50 13.43
CA TYR A 61 2.78 2.43 14.08
C TYR A 61 4.09 1.75 14.50
N ALA A 62 4.01 0.56 15.11
CA ALA A 62 5.17 -0.18 15.59
C ALA A 62 6.12 -0.62 14.46
N GLY A 63 5.61 -0.66 13.23
CA GLY A 63 6.38 -1.06 12.07
C GLY A 63 7.04 0.09 11.33
N ALA A 64 6.94 1.35 11.78
CA ALA A 64 7.54 2.52 11.11
C ALA A 64 8.91 2.89 11.70
N GLU A 65 9.94 3.09 10.85
CA GLU A 65 11.33 3.39 11.21
C GLU A 65 12.03 4.35 10.23
#